data_AF-A0A1E5II87-F1
#
_entry.id   AF-A0A1E5II87-F1
#
_cell.length_a   1.000
_cell.length_b   1.000
_cell.length_c   1.000
_cell.angle_alpha   90.00
_cell.angle_beta   90.00
_cell.angle_gamma   90.00
#
_symmetry.space_group_name_H-M   'P 1'
#
loop_
_entity.id
_entity.type
_entity.pdbx_description
1 polymer ?
#
loop_
_entity_poly.entity_id
_entity_poly.type
_entity_poly.pdbx_seq_one_letter_code
_entity_poly.pdbx_strand_id
1 'polypeptide(L)'
;LFWHLPKTIYFESSANKKIAPLNEFFVYSVTVSGDSANLQEYKMDVVPEFNRFGMVVLQSIPVINGKTSMRVTCDHTFGPKKQGNLQYLLPK
;
A
#
# COMPACT_ATOMS: atom_id res chain seq x y z
N LEU A 1 9.94 -30.09 -23.60
CA LEU A 1 9.22 -29.96 -22.32
C LEU A 1 9.62 -28.62 -21.70
N PHE A 2 8.83 -27.56 -21.85
CA PHE A 2 9.11 -26.28 -21.19
C PHE A 2 8.45 -26.33 -19.81
N TRP A 3 9.27 -26.47 -18.77
CA TRP A 3 8.81 -26.33 -17.39
C TRP A 3 8.48 -24.85 -17.17
N HIS A 4 7.19 -24.52 -17.06
CA HIS A 4 6.79 -23.24 -16.47
C HIS A 4 7.18 -23.28 -15.00
N LEU A 5 8.31 -22.67 -14.65
CA LEU A 5 8.67 -22.42 -13.26
C LEU A 5 7.50 -21.65 -12.61
N PRO A 6 7.08 -22.02 -11.38
CA PRO A 6 6.01 -21.30 -10.69
C PRO A 6 6.43 -19.84 -10.55
N LYS A 7 5.58 -18.92 -11.03
CA LYS A 7 5.76 -17.48 -10.84
C LYS A 7 5.76 -17.20 -9.34
N THR A 8 6.94 -16.97 -8.75
CA THR A 8 7.02 -16.54 -7.37
C THR A 8 6.65 -15.07 -7.30
N ILE A 9 5.63 -14.76 -6.49
CA ILE A 9 5.19 -13.40 -6.21
C ILE A 9 5.52 -13.12 -4.75
N TYR A 10 6.15 -11.98 -4.52
CA TYR A 10 6.55 -11.49 -3.21
C TYR A 10 5.71 -10.27 -2.84
N PHE A 11 5.26 -10.24 -1.60
CA PHE A 11 4.51 -9.13 -1.03
C PHE A 11 5.30 -8.57 0.15
N GLU A 12 5.52 -7.27 0.14
CA GLU A 12 6.09 -6.51 1.24
C GLU A 12 5.11 -5.40 1.58
N SER A 13 4.86 -5.19 2.87
CA SER A 13 4.09 -4.03 3.31
C SER A 13 4.77 -3.34 4.46
N SER A 14 4.63 -2.03 4.51
CA SER A 14 5.17 -1.22 5.60
C SER A 14 4.29 -0.01 5.85
N ALA A 15 4.37 0.52 7.06
CA ALA A 15 3.82 1.81 7.40
C ALA A 15 4.97 2.71 7.88
N ASN A 16 4.99 3.96 7.47
CA ASN A 16 6.03 4.89 7.89
C ASN A 16 5.96 5.21 9.40
N LYS A 17 4.81 4.98 10.04
CA LYS A 17 4.56 5.16 11.47
C LYS A 17 3.66 4.04 12.00
N LYS A 18 3.90 3.61 13.25
CA LYS A 18 3.05 2.62 13.94
C LYS A 18 1.83 3.25 14.62
N ILE A 19 1.95 4.52 15.00
CA ILE A 19 0.92 5.30 15.70
C ILE A 19 0.85 6.65 14.98
N ALA A 20 -0.37 7.09 14.66
CA ALA A 20 -0.63 8.40 14.07
C ALA A 20 -1.65 9.16 14.94
N PRO A 21 -1.32 10.38 15.40
CA PRO A 21 -2.29 11.27 16.04
C PRO A 21 -3.53 11.52 15.15
N LEU A 22 -4.66 11.87 15.78
CA LEU A 22 -5.93 12.13 15.09
C LEU A 22 -5.86 13.22 14.00
N ASN A 23 -4.89 14.14 14.10
CA ASN A 23 -4.68 15.26 13.19
C ASN A 23 -3.49 15.04 12.23
N GLU A 24 -2.92 13.84 12.19
CA GLU A 24 -1.80 13.50 11.32
C GLU A 24 -2.16 12.44 10.28
N PHE A 25 -1.30 12.36 9.26
CA PHE A 25 -1.34 11.32 8.24
C PHE A 25 -0.19 10.34 8.42
N PHE A 26 -0.39 9.13 7.93
CA PHE A 26 0.64 8.11 7.76
C PHE A 26 0.58 7.53 6.34
N VAL A 27 1.68 6.98 5.90
CA VAL A 27 1.82 6.33 4.59
C VAL A 27 1.89 4.84 4.82
N TYR A 28 1.02 4.10 4.14
CA TYR A 28 1.03 2.65 4.06
C TYR A 28 1.47 2.24 2.66
N SER A 29 2.59 1.53 2.59
CA SER A 29 3.24 1.12 1.35
C SER A 29 3.06 -0.37 1.16
N VAL A 30 2.56 -0.78 -0.01
CA VAL A 30 2.50 -2.19 -0.43
C VAL A 30 3.34 -2.36 -1.67
N THR A 31 4.29 -3.27 -1.63
CA THR A 31 5.14 -3.63 -2.76
C THR A 31 4.84 -5.05 -3.20
N VAL A 32 4.52 -5.23 -4.48
CA VAL A 32 4.38 -6.53 -5.14
C VAL A 32 5.54 -6.69 -6.11
N SER A 33 6.29 -7.78 -5.98
CA SER A 33 7.41 -8.11 -6.87
C SER A 33 7.30 -9.52 -7.41
N GLY A 34 7.86 -9.79 -8.58
CA GLY A 34 7.92 -11.15 -9.11
C GLY A 34 8.62 -11.26 -10.46
N ASP A 35 8.99 -12.50 -10.80
CA ASP A 35 9.68 -12.86 -12.05
C ASP A 35 8.69 -12.95 -13.22
N SER A 36 8.03 -11.82 -13.51
CA SER A 36 7.06 -11.68 -14.59
C SER A 36 7.07 -10.25 -15.10
N ALA A 37 7.01 -10.06 -16.41
CA ALA A 37 6.78 -8.74 -17.02
C ALA A 37 5.36 -8.21 -16.79
N ASN A 38 4.48 -9.04 -16.24
CA ASN A 38 3.07 -8.73 -16.02
C ASN A 38 2.69 -9.23 -14.62
N LEU A 39 2.77 -8.34 -13.63
CA LEU A 39 2.13 -8.52 -12.33
C LEU A 39 0.79 -7.78 -12.36
N GLN A 40 -0.24 -8.38 -11.77
CA GLN A 40 -1.50 -7.67 -11.59
C GLN A 40 -1.30 -6.45 -10.69
N GLU A 41 -1.97 -5.37 -11.04
CA GLU A 41 -2.04 -4.17 -10.20
C GLU A 41 -2.68 -4.52 -8.84
N TYR A 42 -2.00 -4.17 -7.75
CA TYR A 42 -2.54 -4.34 -6.41
C TYR A 42 -3.69 -3.34 -6.19
N LYS A 43 -4.86 -3.86 -5.82
CA LYS A 43 -6.01 -3.05 -5.40
C LYS A 43 -6.17 -3.16 -3.90
N MET A 44 -6.08 -2.02 -3.22
CA MET A 44 -6.32 -1.96 -1.78
C MET A 44 -7.80 -1.79 -1.48
N ASP A 45 -8.35 -2.69 -0.67
CA ASP A 45 -9.71 -2.61 -0.14
C ASP A 45 -9.95 -1.34 0.68
N VAL A 46 -11.23 -1.05 0.93
CA VAL A 46 -11.65 0.08 1.76
C VAL A 46 -11.24 -0.17 3.21
N VAL A 47 -10.59 0.82 3.83
CA VAL A 47 -10.23 0.77 5.27
C VAL A 47 -11.18 1.70 6.02
N PRO A 48 -12.25 1.20 6.65
CA PRO A 48 -13.35 2.02 7.14
C PRO A 48 -12.97 3.00 8.25
N GLU A 49 -11.93 2.72 9.03
CA GLU A 49 -11.43 3.54 10.14
C GLU A 49 -10.59 4.74 9.67
N PHE A 50 -10.15 4.75 8.41
CA PHE A 50 -9.27 5.76 7.87
C PHE A 50 -9.87 6.44 6.64
N ASN A 51 -9.55 7.72 6.47
CA ASN A 51 -9.74 8.41 5.21
C ASN A 51 -8.49 8.18 4.35
N ARG A 52 -8.67 7.87 3.06
CA ARG A 52 -7.58 7.80 2.08
C ARG A 52 -7.50 9.16 1.39
N PHE A 53 -6.36 9.83 1.52
CA PHE A 53 -6.14 11.19 0.99
C PHE A 53 -5.36 11.19 -0.31
N GLY A 54 -4.60 10.13 -0.58
CA GLY A 54 -3.78 10.05 -1.78
C GLY A 54 -3.30 8.63 -2.04
N MET A 55 -2.87 8.41 -3.28
CA MET A 55 -2.26 7.18 -3.75
C MET A 55 -1.16 7.54 -4.73
N VAL A 56 0.03 6.96 -4.54
CA VAL A 56 1.14 7.03 -5.49
C VAL A 56 1.47 5.61 -5.92
N VAL A 57 1.63 5.39 -7.22
CA VAL A 57 2.04 4.10 -7.79
C VAL A 57 3.39 4.27 -8.45
N LEU A 58 4.35 3.44 -8.03
CA LEU A 58 5.70 3.37 -8.56
C LEU A 58 5.90 1.99 -9.17
N GLN A 59 6.20 1.94 -10.46
CA GLN A 59 6.45 0.69 -11.18
C GLN A 59 7.88 0.67 -11.71
N SER A 60 8.55 -0.46 -11.54
CA SER A 60 9.87 -0.73 -12.10
C SER A 60 9.91 -2.12 -12.73
N ILE A 61 10.57 -2.23 -13.88
CA ILE A 61 10.71 -3.48 -14.64
C ILE A 61 12.19 -3.70 -14.93
N PRO A 62 12.98 -4.18 -13.97
CA PRO A 62 14.38 -4.49 -14.21
C PRO A 62 14.55 -5.75 -15.10
N VAL A 63 15.58 -5.72 -15.93
CA VAL A 63 16.01 -6.86 -16.76
C VAL A 63 17.45 -7.19 -16.37
N ILE A 64 17.66 -8.33 -15.73
CA ILE A 64 18.98 -8.78 -15.26
C ILE A 64 19.27 -10.16 -15.85
N ASN A 65 20.37 -10.29 -16.58
CA ASN A 65 20.78 -11.55 -17.24
C ASN A 65 19.65 -12.20 -18.08
N GLY A 66 18.88 -11.38 -18.81
CA GLY A 66 17.76 -11.83 -19.64
C GLY A 66 16.50 -12.25 -18.88
N LYS A 67 16.49 -12.16 -17.55
CA LYS A 67 15.30 -12.36 -16.73
C LYS A 67 14.63 -11.01 -16.47
N THR A 68 13.36 -10.92 -16.83
CA THR A 68 12.51 -9.78 -16.51
C THR A 68 11.83 -10.00 -15.18
N SER A 69 11.99 -9.05 -14.27
CA SER A 69 11.13 -8.95 -13.08
C SER A 69 10.39 -7.63 -13.09
N MET A 70 9.32 -7.56 -12.32
CA MET A 70 8.53 -6.36 -12.13
C MET A 70 8.38 -6.13 -10.64
N ARG A 71 8.37 -4.86 -10.24
CA ARG A 71 8.11 -4.41 -8.88
C ARG A 71 7.17 -3.22 -8.95
N VAL A 72 6.01 -3.34 -8.30
CA VAL A 72 5.01 -2.28 -8.17
C VAL A 72 4.89 -1.94 -6.69
N THR A 73 5.10 -0.67 -6.35
CA THR A 73 4.90 -0.13 -5.02
C THR A 73 3.73 0.84 -5.05
N CYS A 74 2.73 0.61 -4.20
CA CYS A 74 1.58 1.47 -4.01
C CYS A 74 1.67 2.11 -2.62
N ASP A 75 1.84 3.42 -2.58
CA ASP A 75 1.86 4.20 -1.35
C ASP A 75 0.50 4.87 -1.15
N HIS A 76 -0.19 4.48 -0.09
CA HIS A 76 -1.48 5.03 0.30
C HIS A 76 -1.30 5.98 1.48
N THR A 77 -1.76 7.22 1.33
CA THR A 77 -1.77 8.19 2.43
C THR A 77 -3.10 8.11 3.16
N PHE A 78 -3.03 7.78 4.44
CA PHE A 78 -4.18 7.64 5.32
C PHE A 78 -4.13 8.63 6.47
N GLY A 79 -5.31 9.01 6.95
CA GLY A 79 -5.47 9.76 8.20
C GLY A 79 -6.67 9.21 8.97
N PRO A 80 -6.62 9.22 10.31
CA PRO A 80 -7.69 8.66 11.13
C PRO A 80 -9.02 9.34 10.83
N LYS A 81 -10.11 8.57 10.70
CA LYS A 81 -11.44 9.17 10.81
C LYS A 81 -11.65 9.55 12.26
N LYS A 82 -12.13 10.78 12.49
CA LYS A 82 -12.56 11.21 13.81
C LYS A 82 -13.80 10.40 14.21
N GLN A 83 -13.62 9.33 14.96
CA GLN A 83 -14.71 8.55 15.55
C GLN A 83 -14.98 9.08 16.95
N GLY A 84 -15.98 9.96 17.07
CA GLY A 84 -16.41 10.51 18.36
C GLY A 84 -17.32 11.72 18.18
N ASN A 85 -18.45 11.75 18.89
CA ASN A 85 -19.24 12.97 19.04
C ASN A 85 -18.44 13.95 19.92
N LEU A 86 -18.21 15.16 19.41
CA LEU A 86 -17.83 16.30 20.25
C LEU A 86 -18.99 16.55 21.22
N GLN A 87 -18.95 15.95 22.41
CA GLN A 87 -19.78 16.40 23.52
C GLN A 87 -19.20 17.74 23.98
N TYR A 88 -19.78 18.83 23.48
CA TYR A 88 -19.57 20.13 24.08
C TYR A 88 -20.14 20.08 25.50
N LEU A 89 -19.26 20.02 26.50
CA LEU A 89 -19.64 20.38 27.87
C LEU A 89 -19.87 21.89 27.86
N LEU A 90 -21.13 22.31 27.68
CA LEU A 90 -21.51 23.68 27.93
C LEU A 90 -21.21 23.98 29.40
N PRO A 91 -20.46 25.07 29.72
CA PRO A 91 -20.30 25.48 31.10
C PRO A 91 -21.68 25.84 31.68
N LYS A 92 -21.95 25.32 32.88
CA LYS A 92 -23.15 25.64 33.67
C LYS A 92 -23.17 27.11 34.08
#